data_AF-A0A960VCQ0-F1
#
_entry.id   AF-A0A960VCQ0-F1
#
_cell.length_a   1.000
_cell.length_b   1.000
_cell.length_c   1.000
_cell.angle_alpha   90.00
_cell.angle_beta   90.00
_cell.angle_gamma   90.00
#
_symmetry.space_group_name_H-M   'P 1'
#
loop_
_entity.id
_entity.type
_entity.pdbx_description
1 polymer ?
#
loop_
_entity_poly.entity_id
_entity_poly.type
_entity_poly.pdbx_seq_one_letter_code
_entity_poly.pdbx_strand_id
1 'polypeptide(L)'
;WDLFQKEMPDRFSNDYLWIANPPRAGLGKLVMNKVSKIKPKQFIYSSCNYNTLVRDLIIFSKIGYKITFLEIFDFFPRTPYFETLVKLEFD
;
A
#
# COMPACT_ATOMS: atom_id res chain seq x y z
N TRP A 1 -4.83 0.48 21.99
CA TRP A 1 -3.99 0.33 20.80
C TRP A 1 -4.92 0.05 19.63
N ASP A 2 -5.46 1.12 19.05
CA ASP A 2 -6.54 1.08 18.06
C ASP A 2 -6.08 0.45 16.74
N LEU A 3 -6.15 -0.87 16.64
CA LEU A 3 -5.91 -1.63 15.40
C LEU A 3 -7.01 -1.40 14.35
N PHE A 4 -8.05 -0.63 14.68
CA PHE A 4 -9.13 -0.23 13.81
C PHE A 4 -9.48 1.23 14.03
N GLN A 5 -8.58 2.14 13.65
CA GLN A 5 -8.98 3.53 13.50
C GLN A 5 -10.20 3.60 12.57
N LYS A 6 -11.35 3.99 13.13
CA LYS A 6 -12.60 4.21 12.38
C LYS A 6 -12.42 5.29 11.31
N GLU A 7 -11.44 6.18 11.52
CA GLU A 7 -11.12 7.31 10.64
C GLU A 7 -9.61 7.57 10.64
N MET A 8 -9.06 7.93 9.48
CA MET A 8 -7.68 8.45 9.40
C MET A 8 -7.67 9.94 9.78
N PRO A 9 -6.74 10.42 10.62
CA PRO A 9 -6.67 11.82 11.03
C PRO A 9 -6.54 12.79 9.84
N ASP A 10 -7.08 14.00 9.95
CA ASP A 10 -7.16 14.95 8.82
C ASP A 10 -5.83 15.58 8.38
N ARG A 11 -4.72 15.21 9.03
CA ARG A 11 -3.37 15.68 8.68
C ARG A 11 -2.78 15.05 7.41
N PHE A 12 -3.45 14.06 6.82
CA PHE A 12 -2.97 13.42 5.60
C PHE A 12 -3.14 14.38 4.41
N SER A 13 -2.05 14.62 3.68
CA SER A 13 -1.99 15.46 2.48
C SER A 13 -1.39 14.68 1.31
N ASN A 14 -1.59 15.19 0.11
CA ASN A 14 -0.95 14.71 -1.11
C ASN A 14 0.58 14.91 -1.06
N ASP A 15 1.05 15.98 -0.44
CA ASP A 15 2.47 16.36 -0.47
C ASP A 15 3.39 15.47 0.38
N TYR A 16 2.82 14.51 1.12
CA TYR A 16 3.59 13.54 1.89
C TYR A 16 3.78 12.22 1.15
N LEU A 17 4.92 11.58 1.40
CA LEU A 17 5.11 10.17 1.09
C LEU A 17 4.25 9.33 2.04
N TRP A 18 3.36 8.52 1.48
CA TRP A 18 2.59 7.56 2.27
C TRP A 18 3.29 6.21 2.27
N ILE A 19 3.40 5.58 3.43
CA ILE A 19 4.04 4.28 3.60
C ILE A 19 3.06 3.36 4.30
N ALA A 20 2.83 2.17 3.75
CA ALA A 20 1.97 1.17 4.35
C ALA A 20 2.65 -0.21 4.39
N ASN A 21 2.57 -0.83 5.57
CA ASN A 21 2.86 -2.24 5.79
C ASN A 21 1.62 -2.88 6.44
N PRO A 22 0.57 -3.17 5.65
CA PRO A 22 -0.70 -3.66 6.18
C PRO A 22 -0.59 -5.11 6.70
N PRO A 23 -1.58 -5.59 7.48
CA PRO A 23 -1.71 -7.01 7.78
C PRO A 23 -1.91 -7.83 6.48
N ARG A 24 -1.82 -9.16 6.58
CA ARG A 24 -2.00 -10.11 5.45
C ARG A 24 -3.30 -9.95 4.65
N ALA A 25 -4.29 -9.23 5.17
CA ALA A 25 -5.54 -8.91 4.48
C ALA A 25 -5.41 -7.77 3.44
N GLY A 26 -4.29 -7.02 3.44
CA GLY A 26 -4.05 -5.84 2.60
C GLY A 26 -4.55 -4.53 3.24
N LEU A 27 -4.59 -3.45 2.44
CA LEU A 27 -4.86 -2.08 2.93
C LEU A 27 -6.28 -1.86 3.47
N GLY A 28 -7.23 -2.69 3.03
CA GLY A 28 -8.63 -2.54 3.40
C GLY A 28 -9.32 -1.32 2.75
N LYS A 29 -10.65 -1.27 2.88
CA LYS A 29 -11.49 -0.28 2.19
C LYS A 29 -11.24 1.15 2.67
N LEU A 30 -11.00 1.34 3.97
CA LEU A 30 -10.85 2.66 4.57
C LEU A 30 -9.62 3.39 4.01
N VAL A 31 -8.46 2.72 3.97
CA VAL A 31 -7.22 3.29 3.42
C VAL A 31 -7.37 3.52 1.93
N MET A 32 -7.88 2.55 1.17
CA MET A 32 -8.08 2.71 -0.28
C MET A 32 -9.02 3.88 -0.63
N ASN A 33 -10.08 4.09 0.15
CA ASN A 33 -10.99 5.23 -0.02
C ASN A 33 -10.31 6.57 0.30
N LYS A 34 -9.37 6.61 1.25
CA LYS A 34 -8.65 7.84 1.59
C LYS A 34 -7.57 8.14 0.55
N VAL A 35 -6.87 7.12 0.05
CA VAL A 35 -5.91 7.22 -1.06
C VAL A 35 -6.60 7.72 -2.33
N SER A 36 -7.79 7.22 -2.67
CA SER A 36 -8.51 7.68 -3.88
C SER A 36 -9.01 9.12 -3.80
N LYS A 37 -9.29 9.61 -2.58
CA LYS A 37 -9.69 11.00 -2.32
C LYS A 37 -8.51 11.97 -2.29
N ILE A 38 -7.46 11.62 -1.55
CA ILE A 38 -6.31 12.52 -1.33
C ILE A 38 -5.31 12.46 -2.48
N LYS A 39 -5.14 11.29 -3.09
CA LYS A 39 -4.19 11.04 -4.18
C LYS A 39 -2.76 11.48 -3.83
N PRO A 40 -2.11 10.89 -2.80
CA PRO A 40 -0.69 11.14 -2.57
C PRO A 40 0.15 10.92 -3.82
N LYS A 41 1.02 11.89 -4.14
CA LYS A 41 1.97 11.79 -5.27
C LYS A 41 2.80 10.51 -5.23
N GLN A 42 3.18 10.06 -4.03
CA GLN A 42 4.00 8.88 -3.83
C GLN A 42 3.44 7.98 -2.73
N PHE A 43 3.41 6.67 -2.99
CA PHE A 43 2.97 5.66 -2.04
C PHE A 43 3.93 4.47 -2.06
N ILE A 44 4.42 4.06 -0.89
CA ILE A 44 5.22 2.84 -0.69
C ILE A 44 4.36 1.78 0.01
N TYR A 45 4.30 0.60 -0.59
CA TYR A 45 3.58 -0.56 -0.06
C TYR A 45 4.56 -1.71 0.16
N SER A 46 4.76 -2.11 1.42
CA SER A 46 5.41 -3.38 1.80
C SER A 46 4.35 -4.46 2.05
N SER A 47 4.51 -5.66 1.48
CA SER A 47 3.55 -6.77 1.66
C SER A 47 4.22 -8.14 1.69
N CYS A 48 3.80 -8.98 2.63
CA CYS A 48 4.14 -10.40 2.69
C CYS A 48 3.12 -11.33 1.99
N ASN A 49 2.07 -10.77 1.38
CA ASN A 49 1.02 -11.53 0.70
C ASN A 49 0.79 -10.98 -0.71
N TYR A 50 1.29 -11.72 -1.71
CA TYR A 50 1.20 -11.32 -3.12
C TYR A 50 -0.25 -11.27 -3.63
N ASN A 51 -1.15 -12.11 -3.14
CA ASN A 51 -2.54 -12.15 -3.62
C ASN A 51 -3.29 -10.85 -3.26
N THR A 52 -3.17 -10.40 -2.01
CA THR A 52 -3.81 -9.15 -1.57
C THR A 52 -3.09 -7.93 -2.14
N LEU A 53 -1.77 -8.01 -2.31
CA LEU A 53 -1.00 -6.97 -2.99
C LEU A 53 -1.52 -6.76 -4.42
N VAL A 54 -1.61 -7.81 -5.24
CA VAL A 54 -2.10 -7.72 -6.64
C VAL A 54 -3.51 -7.13 -6.69
N ARG A 55 -4.43 -7.59 -5.81
CA ARG A 55 -5.78 -7.03 -5.71
C ARG A 55 -5.76 -5.51 -5.46
N ASP A 56 -4.96 -5.07 -4.50
CA ASP A 56 -4.88 -3.65 -4.13
C ASP A 56 -4.22 -2.84 -5.26
N LEU A 57 -3.15 -3.36 -5.89
CA LEU A 57 -2.46 -2.73 -7.03
C LEU A 57 -3.37 -2.53 -8.24
N ILE A 58 -4.28 -3.47 -8.53
CA ILE A 58 -5.29 -3.30 -9.58
C ILE A 58 -6.19 -2.10 -9.27
N ILE A 59 -6.56 -1.90 -8.00
CA ILE A 59 -7.37 -0.75 -7.59
C ILE A 59 -6.55 0.55 -7.74
N PHE A 60 -5.29 0.56 -7.30
CA PHE A 60 -4.37 1.69 -7.51
C PHE A 60 -4.27 2.08 -8.98
N SER A 61 -4.07 1.10 -9.87
CA SER A 61 -4.01 1.34 -11.31
C SER A 61 -5.31 1.95 -11.85
N LYS A 62 -6.47 1.46 -11.42
CA LYS A 62 -7.79 2.01 -11.81
C LYS A 62 -8.00 3.45 -11.36
N ILE A 63 -7.36 3.89 -10.28
CA ILE A 63 -7.49 5.25 -9.75
C ILE A 63 -6.37 6.19 -10.22
N GLY A 64 -5.46 5.74 -11.11
CA GLY A 64 -4.46 6.61 -11.77
C GLY A 64 -3.03 6.48 -11.24
N TYR A 65 -2.71 5.46 -10.45
CA TYR A 65 -1.33 5.21 -10.03
C TYR A 65 -0.59 4.28 -10.99
N LYS A 66 0.70 4.54 -11.15
CA LYS A 66 1.65 3.66 -11.85
C LYS A 66 2.63 3.05 -10.88
N ILE A 67 3.01 1.81 -11.14
CA ILE A 67 4.12 1.15 -10.44
C ILE A 67 5.41 1.68 -11.05
N THR A 68 6.22 2.37 -10.24
CA THR A 68 7.52 2.92 -10.67
C THR A 68 8.70 2.12 -10.15
N PHE A 69 8.47 1.28 -9.14
CA PHE A 69 9.47 0.37 -8.61
C PHE A 69 8.80 -0.85 -7.97
N LEU A 70 9.44 -2.02 -8.12
CA LEU A 70 9.04 -3.26 -7.48
C LEU A 70 10.29 -4.09 -7.18
N GLU A 71 10.42 -4.57 -5.95
CA GLU A 71 11.48 -5.49 -5.54
C GLU A 71 10.96 -6.50 -4.52
N ILE A 72 11.52 -7.71 -4.55
CA ILE A 72 11.23 -8.79 -3.61
C ILE A 72 12.42 -8.93 -2.68
N PHE A 73 12.14 -9.05 -1.38
CA PHE A 73 13.14 -9.22 -0.34
C PHE A 73 12.95 -10.56 0.38
N ASP A 74 14.02 -11.34 0.45
CA ASP A 74 14.07 -12.54 1.28
C ASP A 74 14.47 -12.16 2.72
N PHE A 75 13.46 -11.92 3.55
CA PHE A 75 13.64 -11.72 4.99
C PHE A 75 13.58 -13.03 5.77
N PHE A 76 13.18 -14.13 5.13
CA PHE A 76 12.91 -15.41 5.78
C PHE A 76 13.57 -16.56 5.01
N PRO A 77 14.92 -16.63 5.02
CA PRO A 77 15.64 -17.66 4.28
C PRO A 77 15.17 -19.05 4.63
N ARG A 78 15.09 -19.92 3.60
CA ARG A 78 14.63 -21.32 3.72
C ARG A 78 13.15 -21.46 4.10
N THR A 79 12.33 -20.43 3.86
CA THR A 79 10.87 -20.50 3.95
C THR A 79 10.24 -20.09 2.60
N PRO A 80 8.96 -20.38 2.35
CA PRO A 80 8.28 -19.87 1.16
C PRO A 80 7.83 -18.40 1.29
N TYR A 81 8.10 -17.74 2.42
CA TYR A 81 7.66 -16.38 2.68
C TYR A 81 8.68 -15.37 2.18
N PHE A 82 8.20 -14.30 1.56
CA PHE A 82 9.00 -13.17 1.09
C PHE A 82 8.21 -11.87 1.29
N GLU A 83 8.93 -10.77 1.39
CA GLU A 83 8.36 -9.43 1.39
C GLU A 83 8.47 -8.83 -0.02
N THR A 84 7.48 -8.05 -0.43
CA THR A 84 7.50 -7.29 -1.67
C THR A 84 7.36 -5.81 -1.35
N LEU A 85 8.26 -4.99 -1.88
CA LEU A 85 8.19 -3.54 -1.80
C LEU A 85 7.75 -2.99 -3.16
N VAL A 86 6.71 -2.16 -3.16
CA VAL A 86 6.21 -1.49 -4.36
C VAL A 86 6.19 0.00 -4.13
N LYS A 87 6.75 0.76 -5.08
CA LYS A 87 6.57 2.21 -5.16
C LYS A 87 5.54 2.51 -6.23
N LEU A 88 4.57 3.32 -5.85
CA LEU A 88 3.51 3.81 -6.70
C LEU A 88 3.63 5.34 -6.80
N GLU A 89 3.42 5.88 -7.99
CA GLU A 89 3.31 7.32 -8.22
C GLU A 89 1.98 7.64 -8.89
N PHE A 90 1.34 8.72 -8.44
CA PHE A 90 0.11 9.23 -9.04
C PHE A 90 0.47 10.16 -10.21
N ASP A 91 -0.09 9.88 -11.40
CA ASP A 91 0.06 10.73 -12.59
C ASP A 91 -0.64 12.09 -12.45
#